data_AF-A0A5C9B5Q0-F1
#
_entry.id   AF-A0A5C9B5Q0-F1
#
_cell.length_a   1.000
_cell.length_b   1.000
_cell.length_c   1.000
_cell.angle_alpha   90.00
_cell.angle_beta   90.00
_cell.angle_gamma   90.00
#
_symmetry.space_group_name_H-M   'P 1'
#
loop_
_entity.id
_entity.type
_entity.pdbx_description
1 polymer ?
#
loop_
_entity_poly.entity_id
_entity_poly.type
_entity_poly.pdbx_seq_one_letter_code
_entity_poly.pdbx_strand_id
1 'polypeptide(L)' 'MGIGRAIAIELAQQGANVAINFRSHREQAEEVAREIEKTGQKALLLQADVSEQAAVEEMVTKTASTFG' A
#
# COMPACT_ATOMS: atom_id res chain seq x y z
N MET A 1 6.87 8.35 7.25
CA MET A 1 6.63 7.89 5.86
C MET A 1 6.80 9.09 4.92
N GLY A 2 7.85 9.19 4.10
CA GLY A 2 8.13 10.39 3.28
C GLY A 2 8.07 10.10 1.78
N ILE A 3 9.12 9.45 1.27
CA ILE A 3 9.27 9.14 -0.17
C ILE A 3 8.17 8.18 -0.65
N GLY A 4 7.92 7.10 0.09
CA GLY A 4 6.90 6.11 -0.27
C GLY A 4 5.49 6.70 -0.40
N ARG A 5 5.13 7.68 0.43
CA ARG A 5 3.85 8.38 0.35
C ARG A 5 3.73 9.15 -0.96
N ALA A 6 4.74 9.97 -1.29
CA ALA A 6 4.72 10.78 -2.51
C ALA A 6 4.62 9.89 -3.77
N ILE A 7 5.38 8.79 -3.81
CA ILE A 7 5.33 7.83 -4.91
C ILE A 7 3.95 7.17 -5.01
N ALA A 8 3.39 6.71 -3.89
CA ALA A 8 2.10 6.04 -3.86
C ALA A 8 0.97 6.95 -4.38
N ILE A 9 0.98 8.23 -3.99
CA ILE A 9 -0.01 9.21 -4.46
C ILE A 9 0.19 9.50 -5.95
N GLU A 10 1.42 9.70 -6.42
CA GLU A 10 1.71 9.95 -7.84
C GLU A 10 1.25 8.77 -8.71
N LEU A 11 1.56 7.53 -8.32
CA LEU A 11 1.09 6.34 -9.03
C LEU A 11 -0.44 6.27 -9.09
N ALA A 12 -1.11 6.59 -7.99
CA ALA A 12 -2.57 6.63 -7.95
C ALA A 12 -3.16 7.74 -8.82
N GLN A 13 -2.49 8.89 -8.96
CA GLN A 13 -2.89 9.95 -9.90
C GLN A 13 -2.74 9.50 -11.36
N GLN A 14 -1.80 8.62 -11.65
CA GLN A 14 -1.62 8.00 -12.95
C GLN A 14 -2.59 6.83 -13.21
N GLY A 15 -3.50 6.53 -12.28
CA GLY A 15 -4.54 5.51 -12.45
C GLY A 15 -4.17 4.12 -11.93
N ALA A 16 -3.12 4.00 -11.10
CA ALA A 16 -2.75 2.72 -10.50
C ALA A 16 -3.48 2.47 -9.17
N ASN A 17 -3.90 1.22 -8.95
CA ASN A 17 -4.19 0.74 -7.60
C ASN A 17 -2.88 0.49 -6.85
N VAL A 18 -2.84 0.78 -5.55
CA VAL A 18 -1.59 0.74 -4.78
C VAL A 18 -1.74 -0.08 -3.52
N ALA A 19 -0.84 -1.05 -3.32
CA ALA A 19 -0.67 -1.72 -2.03
C ALA A 19 0.40 -0.99 -1.21
N ILE A 20 0.11 -0.72 0.06
CA ILE A 20 0.98 -0.04 1.01
C ILE A 20 1.34 -1.02 2.12
N ASN A 21 2.62 -1.36 2.20
CA ASN A 21 3.16 -2.08 3.35
C ASN A 21 3.52 -1.12 4.49
N PHE A 22 3.19 -1.49 5.73
CA PHE A 22 3.63 -0.81 6.94
C PHE A 22 3.96 -1.80 8.05
N ARG A 23 4.89 -1.45 8.95
CA ARG A 23 5.23 -2.30 10.11
C ARG A 23 4.52 -1.87 11.38
N SER A 24 4.65 -0.59 11.74
CA SER A 24 4.16 -0.04 13.02
C SER A 24 3.37 1.27 12.86
N HIS A 25 3.34 1.85 11.66
CA HIS A 25 2.79 3.19 11.41
C HIS A 25 1.45 3.09 10.68
N ARG A 26 0.47 2.46 11.34
CA ARG A 26 -0.85 2.20 10.74
C ARG A 26 -1.59 3.48 10.38
N GLU A 27 -1.67 4.44 11.29
CA GLU A 27 -2.39 5.70 11.06
C GLU A 27 -1.85 6.46 9.85
N GLN A 28 -0.52 6.54 9.72
CA GLN A 28 0.12 7.16 8.56
C GLN A 28 -0.22 6.41 7.27
N ALA A 29 -0.27 5.08 7.29
CA ALA A 29 -0.66 4.29 6.13
C ALA A 29 -2.13 4.52 5.74
N GLU A 30 -3.02 4.63 6.72
CA GLU A 30 -4.43 4.96 6.52
C GLU A 30 -4.63 6.36 5.94
N GLU A 31 -3.82 7.35 6.34
CA GLU A 31 -3.82 8.66 5.70
C GLU A 31 -3.46 8.60 4.22
N VAL A 32 -2.40 7.85 3.87
CA VAL A 32 -2.00 7.69 2.46
C VAL A 32 -3.07 6.94 1.66
N ALA A 33 -3.69 5.90 2.24
CA ALA A 33 -4.79 5.19 1.61
C ALA A 33 -5.96 6.13 1.30
N ARG A 34 -6.36 6.98 2.25
CA ARG A 34 -7.40 7.99 2.04
C ARG A 34 -7.04 8.98 0.93
N GLU A 35 -5.76 9.32 0.77
CA GLU A 35 -5.32 10.20 -0.31
C GLU A 35 -5.36 9.53 -1.69
N ILE A 36 -4.99 8.25 -1.76
CA ILE A 36 -5.11 7.43 -2.97
C ILE A 36 -6.57 7.25 -3.37
N GLU A 37 -7.45 6.95 -2.41
CA GLU A 37 -8.88 6.79 -2.68
C GLU A 37 -9.53 8.05 -3.25
N LYS A 38 -9.02 9.25 -2.88
CA LYS A 38 -9.46 10.52 -3.47
C LYS A 38 -9.10 10.67 -4.94
N THR A 39 -8.13 9.93 -5.47
CA THR A 39 -7.82 9.90 -6.91
C THR A 39 -8.70 8.94 -7.69
N GLY A 40 -9.63 8.25 -7.02
CA GLY A 40 -10.53 7.25 -7.60
C GLY A 40 -9.90 5.86 -7.74
N GLN A 41 -8.66 5.67 -7.26
CA GLN A 41 -7.97 4.38 -7.24
C GLN A 41 -8.14 3.68 -5.90
N LYS A 42 -7.79 2.39 -5.85
CA LYS A 42 -7.88 1.58 -4.63
C LYS A 42 -6.54 1.55 -3.89
N ALA A 43 -6.61 1.62 -2.57
CA ALA A 43 -5.48 1.38 -1.69
C ALA A 43 -5.67 0.06 -0.91
N LEU A 44 -4.64 -0.78 -0.85
CA LEU A 44 -4.61 -1.99 -0.02
C LEU A 44 -3.56 -1.82 1.07
N LEU A 45 -3.99 -1.82 2.33
CA LEU A 45 -3.09 -1.73 3.47
C LEU A 45 -2.67 -3.13 3.93
N LEU A 46 -1.36 -3.35 4.02
CA LEU A 46 -0.76 -4.61 4.44
C LEU A 46 0.20 -4.35 5.58
N GLN A 47 0.03 -5.08 6.68
CA GLN A 47 0.98 -5.04 7.79
C GLN A 47 1.92 -6.23 7.66
N ALA A 48 3.17 -6.00 7.26
CA ALA A 48 4.16 -7.06 7.10
C ALA A 48 5.56 -6.59 7.51
N ASP A 49 6.29 -7.47 8.18
CA ASP A 49 7.72 -7.31 8.38
C ASP A 49 8.49 -7.90 7.20
N VAL A 50 9.21 -7.06 6.46
CA VAL A 50 9.92 -7.48 5.25
C VAL A 50 11.16 -8.33 5.55
N SER A 51 11.59 -8.43 6.81
CA SER A 51 12.62 -9.39 7.20
C SER A 51 12.08 -10.82 7.36
N GLU A 52 10.77 -11.00 7.41
CA GLU A 52 10.12 -12.31 7.55
C GLU A 52 9.61 -12.79 6.19
N GLN A 53 10.27 -13.81 5.64
CA GLN A 53 9.95 -14.33 4.31
C GLN A 53 8.48 -14.71 4.15
N ALA A 54 7.90 -15.41 5.13
CA ALA A 54 6.49 -15.81 5.10
C ALA A 54 5.54 -14.60 5.04
N ALA A 55 5.84 -13.52 5.77
CA ALA A 55 5.04 -12.30 5.75
C ALA A 55 5.11 -11.60 4.39
N VAL A 56 6.28 -11.61 3.74
CA VAL A 56 6.45 -11.08 2.38
C VAL A 56 5.66 -11.90 1.36
N GLU A 57 5.74 -13.23 1.43
CA GLU A 57 4.99 -14.13 0.56
C GLU A 57 3.47 -13.89 0.68
N GLU A 58 2.95 -13.84 1.91
CA GLU A 58 1.54 -13.54 2.16
C GLU A 58 1.13 -12.15 1.64
N MET A 59 1.96 -11.13 1.88
CA MET A 59 1.74 -9.77 1.39
C MET A 59 1.63 -9.72 -0.14
N VAL A 60 2.53 -10.42 -0.84
CA VAL A 60 2.52 -10.49 -2.31
C VAL A 60 1.28 -11.24 -2.80
N THR A 61 0.98 -12.42 -2.24
CA THR A 61 -0.20 -13.22 -2.61
C THR A 61 -1.50 -12.42 -2.43
N LYS A 62 -1.63 -11.70 -1.31
CA LYS A 62 -2.81 -10.88 -1.03
C LYS A 62 -2.92 -9.69 -1.96
N THR A 63 -1.80 -9.07 -2.34
CA THR A 63 -1.77 -7.99 -3.33
C THR A 63 -2.24 -8.47 -4.70
N ALA A 64 -1.65 -9.56 -5.21
CA ALA A 64 -2.04 -10.15 -6.49
C ALA A 64 -3.52 -10.54 -6.49
N SER A 65 -3.97 -11.25 -5.44
CA SER A 65 -5.37 -11.68 -5.32
C SER A 65 -6.37 -10.52 -5.28
N THR A 66 -5.97 -9.33 -4.81
CA THR A 66 -6.86 -8.16 -4.68
C THR A 66 -6.94 -7.34 -5.97
N PHE A 67 -5.83 -7.25 -6.73
CA PHE A 67 -5.73 -6.32 -7.87
C PHE A 67 -5.54 -6.98 -9.24
N GLY A 68 -5.31 -8.30 -9.32
CA GLY A 68 -5.20 -9.03 -10.59
C GLY A 68 -4.23 -10.19 -10.53
#